data_AF-A0A814EV91-F1
#
_entry.id   AF-A0A814EV91-F1
#
_cell.length_a   1.000
_cell.length_b   1.000
_cell.length_c   1.000
_cell.angle_alpha   90.00
_cell.angle_beta   90.00
_cell.angle_gamma   90.00
#
_symmetry.space_group_name_H-M   'P 1'
#
loop_
_entity.id
_entity.type
_entity.pdbx_description
1 polymer ?
#
loop_
_entity_poly.entity_id
_entity_poly.type
_entity_poly.pdbx_seq_one_letter_code
_entity_poly.pdbx_strand_id
1 'polypeptide(L)'
;MMKYIVKLFIIFVTIFSVESIVPYNNHQLWRLNLSTNQQVAQILELKREAHKYNLDFWTETFRTHVPVDVRIPPNIQTEFAELMNDYKISYNITIKNIGPIIEKQFLSNRVENNDDFDYAKYHTITDIYAWIDQMVATYPDLATTFSVGKTFEKRDMKCLKISSTKMVKNLDGTIVNAPKKAIWWDGGIHAREWISPATVIYLAYTLLSNYSKDPTITHFVDQFDFYILPVFN
;
A
#
# COMPACT_ATOMS: atom_id res chain seq x y z
N MET A 1 25.80 -50.82 37.91
CA MET A 1 24.62 -50.63 37.02
C MET A 1 23.92 -49.34 37.44
N MET A 2 24.30 -48.19 36.89
CA MET A 2 23.46 -46.97 36.95
C MET A 2 23.90 -46.02 35.84
N LYS A 3 23.02 -45.84 34.85
CA LYS A 3 23.19 -44.99 33.67
C LYS A 3 22.91 -43.54 34.09
N TYR A 4 23.85 -42.62 33.85
CA TYR A 4 23.57 -41.19 33.94
C TYR A 4 23.10 -40.69 32.57
N ILE A 5 21.82 -40.31 32.52
CA ILE A 5 21.14 -39.73 31.37
C ILE A 5 21.52 -38.25 31.30
N VAL A 6 22.22 -37.85 30.23
CA VAL A 6 22.44 -36.44 29.90
C VAL A 6 21.11 -35.88 29.37
N LYS A 7 20.44 -35.03 30.15
CA LYS A 7 19.30 -34.24 29.68
C LYS A 7 19.82 -33.08 28.85
N LEU A 8 19.63 -33.17 27.53
CA LEU A 8 19.85 -32.08 26.60
C LEU A 8 18.73 -31.04 26.80
N PHE A 9 19.04 -29.87 27.36
CA PHE A 9 18.13 -28.74 27.39
C PHE A 9 18.19 -28.05 26.02
N ILE A 10 17.16 -28.24 25.20
CA ILE A 10 16.96 -27.44 23.98
C ILE A 10 16.41 -26.09 24.44
N ILE A 11 17.26 -25.06 24.42
CA ILE A 11 16.82 -23.68 24.58
C ILE A 11 16.13 -23.28 23.26
N PHE A 12 14.80 -23.21 23.28
CA PHE A 12 14.05 -22.53 22.23
C PHE A 12 14.33 -21.04 22.37
N VAL A 13 15.24 -20.52 21.55
CA VAL A 13 15.34 -19.08 21.32
C VAL A 13 14.17 -18.71 20.43
N THR A 14 13.09 -18.22 21.03
CA THR A 14 12.06 -17.50 20.30
C THR A 14 12.69 -16.20 19.82
N ILE A 15 13.04 -16.16 18.54
CA ILE A 15 13.39 -14.92 17.85
C ILE A 15 12.09 -14.14 17.75
N PHE A 16 11.81 -13.30 18.75
CA PHE A 16 10.88 -12.20 18.55
C PHE A 16 11.53 -11.25 17.57
N SER A 17 10.99 -11.16 16.36
CA SER A 17 11.18 -10.00 15.50
C SER A 17 10.63 -8.80 16.27
N VAL A 18 11.48 -8.14 17.04
CA VAL A 18 11.22 -6.74 17.38
C VAL A 18 11.21 -6.04 16.03
N GLU A 19 10.03 -5.60 15.58
CA GLU A 19 9.95 -4.63 14.50
C GLU A 19 10.85 -3.47 14.92
N SER A 20 12.04 -3.39 14.32
CA SER A 20 12.89 -2.25 14.52
C SER A 20 12.16 -1.09 13.90
N ILE A 21 11.54 -0.25 14.73
CA ILE A 21 11.09 1.06 14.30
C ILE A 21 12.34 1.75 13.81
N VAL A 22 12.54 1.79 12.48
CA VAL A 22 13.66 2.52 11.89
C VAL A 22 13.36 3.99 12.11
N PRO A 23 14.08 4.70 12.98
CA PRO A 23 13.81 6.10 13.21
C PRO A 23 14.31 6.87 11.97
N TYR A 24 13.39 7.45 11.20
CA TYR A 24 13.75 8.29 10.04
C TYR A 24 14.13 9.72 10.45
N ASN A 25 14.63 9.90 11.67
CA ASN A 25 15.04 11.19 12.20
C ASN A 25 16.19 11.76 11.39
N ASN A 26 16.05 13.01 10.97
CA ASN A 26 17.00 13.74 10.14
C ASN A 26 17.24 13.15 8.74
N HIS A 27 16.48 12.15 8.32
CA HIS A 27 16.41 11.78 6.92
C HIS A 27 15.73 12.90 6.15
N GLN A 28 16.28 13.21 4.97
CA GLN A 28 15.77 14.27 4.11
C GLN A 28 15.24 13.70 2.81
N LEU A 29 14.20 14.31 2.25
CA LEU A 29 13.78 14.06 0.87
C LEU A 29 14.34 15.17 -0.01
N TRP A 30 15.12 14.78 -1.01
CA TRP A 30 15.76 15.67 -1.96
C TRP A 30 15.09 15.49 -3.31
N ARG A 31 14.77 16.60 -3.95
CA ARG A 31 14.25 16.65 -5.31
C ARG A 31 15.34 17.14 -6.24
N LEU A 32 15.80 16.25 -7.13
CA LEU A 32 16.85 16.50 -8.11
C LEU A 32 16.24 16.98 -9.43
N ASN A 33 16.87 17.95 -10.08
CA ASN A 33 16.46 18.47 -11.38
C ASN A 33 17.48 18.05 -12.44
N LEU A 34 17.10 17.09 -13.28
CA LEU A 34 17.98 16.53 -14.30
C LEU A 34 17.75 17.24 -15.64
N SER A 35 18.75 17.91 -16.17
CA SER A 35 18.65 18.70 -17.42
C SER A 35 19.26 17.99 -18.63
N THR A 36 20.10 16.98 -18.43
CA THR A 36 20.80 16.28 -19.52
C THR A 36 20.69 14.75 -19.41
N ASN A 37 20.83 14.06 -20.54
CA ASN A 37 20.85 12.59 -20.58
C ASN A 37 22.05 12.01 -19.82
N GLN A 38 23.16 12.75 -19.72
CA GLN A 38 24.32 12.35 -18.91
C GLN A 38 23.95 12.31 -17.42
N GLN A 39 23.25 13.34 -16.92
CA GLN A 39 22.78 13.38 -15.53
C GLN A 39 21.77 12.26 -15.24
N VAL A 40 20.87 11.97 -16.18
CA VAL A 40 19.96 10.81 -16.09
C VAL A 40 20.77 9.51 -15.96
N ALA A 41 21.79 9.30 -16.79
CA ALA A 41 22.63 8.10 -16.72
C ALA A 41 23.39 7.99 -15.39
N GLN A 42 23.93 9.12 -14.88
CA GLN A 42 24.63 9.16 -13.59
C GLN A 42 23.71 8.79 -12.42
N ILE A 43 22.50 9.33 -12.37
CA ILE A 43 21.54 9.02 -11.30
C ILE A 43 20.96 7.59 -11.45
N LEU A 44 20.80 7.08 -12.67
CA LEU A 44 20.46 5.68 -12.89
C LEU A 44 21.52 4.73 -12.33
N GLU A 45 22.80 5.04 -12.52
CA GLU A 45 23.89 4.24 -11.97
C GLU A 45 23.89 4.30 -10.43
N LEU A 46 23.71 5.49 -9.87
CA LEU A 46 23.56 5.66 -8.42
C LEU A 46 22.37 4.87 -7.86
N LYS A 47 21.24 4.80 -8.58
CA LYS A 47 20.07 4.00 -8.18
C LYS A 47 20.38 2.51 -8.11
N ARG A 48 21.21 1.96 -9.01
CA ARG A 48 21.62 0.54 -8.97
C ARG A 48 22.36 0.20 -7.67
N GLU A 49 23.09 1.18 -7.14
CA GLU A 49 23.90 1.05 -5.93
C GLU A 49 23.26 1.68 -4.69
N ALA A 50 21.99 2.08 -4.77
CA ALA A 50 21.29 2.80 -3.71
C ALA A 50 21.33 2.06 -2.36
N HIS A 51 21.24 0.73 -2.39
CA HIS A 51 21.28 -0.13 -1.20
C HIS A 51 22.59 -0.01 -0.42
N LYS A 52 23.74 0.21 -1.10
CA LYS A 52 25.05 0.37 -0.45
C LYS A 52 25.13 1.62 0.44
N TYR A 53 24.35 2.64 0.08
CA TYR A 53 24.33 3.95 0.73
C TYR A 53 23.04 4.18 1.54
N ASN A 54 22.17 3.16 1.62
CA ASN A 54 20.84 3.30 2.19
C ASN A 54 20.06 4.49 1.59
N LEU A 55 20.18 4.70 0.27
CA LEU A 55 19.36 5.63 -0.48
C LEU A 55 18.02 4.99 -0.82
N ASP A 56 16.95 5.77 -0.84
CA ASP A 56 15.63 5.29 -1.25
C ASP A 56 15.01 6.26 -2.27
N PHE A 57 14.87 5.81 -3.51
CA PHE A 57 14.26 6.60 -4.57
C PHE A 57 12.73 6.48 -4.50
N TRP A 58 12.06 7.62 -4.34
CA TRP A 58 10.59 7.71 -4.37
C TRP A 58 10.08 7.87 -5.80
N THR A 59 10.93 8.33 -6.72
CA THR A 59 10.65 8.34 -8.15
C THR A 59 11.22 7.09 -8.81
N GLU A 60 10.41 6.39 -9.60
CA GLU A 60 10.84 5.16 -10.26
C GLU A 60 11.50 5.37 -11.62
N THR A 61 11.02 6.36 -12.38
CA THR A 61 11.45 6.61 -13.77
C THR A 61 12.16 7.94 -13.89
N PHE A 62 13.32 7.94 -14.57
CA PHE A 62 14.17 9.13 -14.70
C PHE A 62 14.24 9.60 -16.14
N ARG A 63 13.97 10.88 -16.35
CA ARG A 63 14.00 11.57 -17.65
C ARG A 63 14.44 13.01 -17.44
N THR A 64 14.91 13.67 -18.49
CA THR A 64 15.24 15.09 -18.42
C THR A 64 13.98 15.91 -18.14
N HIS A 65 14.13 16.97 -17.35
CA HIS A 65 13.07 17.90 -16.94
C HIS A 65 11.93 17.29 -16.13
N VAL A 66 12.09 16.04 -15.67
CA VAL A 66 11.20 15.41 -14.69
C VAL A 66 11.97 15.31 -13.37
N PRO A 67 11.46 15.90 -12.28
CA PRO A 67 12.15 15.86 -11.00
C PRO A 67 12.25 14.44 -10.45
N VAL A 68 13.35 14.15 -9.76
CA VAL A 68 13.61 12.86 -9.12
C VAL A 68 13.67 13.05 -7.61
N ASP A 69 12.76 12.39 -6.89
CA ASP A 69 12.72 12.42 -5.43
C ASP A 69 13.49 11.23 -4.84
N VAL A 70 14.41 11.53 -3.91
CA VAL A 70 15.25 10.53 -3.24
C VAL A 70 15.42 10.88 -1.76
N ARG A 71 15.20 9.89 -0.88
CA ARG A 71 15.47 9.99 0.55
C ARG A 71 16.95 9.75 0.81
N ILE A 72 17.57 10.69 1.52
CA ILE A 72 18.98 10.69 1.91
C ILE A 72 19.10 10.51 3.44
N PRO A 73 19.79 9.45 3.92
CA PRO A 73 20.17 9.30 5.33
C PRO A 73 21.06 10.43 5.85
N PRO A 74 20.97 10.79 7.14
CA PRO A 74 21.72 11.90 7.72
C PRO A 74 23.25 11.73 7.61
N ASN A 75 23.76 10.50 7.62
CA ASN A 75 25.18 10.21 7.60
C ASN A 75 25.86 10.34 6.23
N ILE A 76 25.11 10.63 5.16
CA ILE A 76 25.67 10.81 3.80
C ILE A 76 25.20 12.09 3.10
N GLN A 77 24.53 13.00 3.82
CA GLN A 77 23.95 14.21 3.22
C GLN A 77 25.03 15.15 2.65
N THR A 78 26.18 15.26 3.31
CA THR A 78 27.29 16.10 2.85
C THR A 78 27.92 15.53 1.59
N GLU A 79 28.27 14.24 1.62
CA GLU A 79 28.87 13.52 0.49
C GLU A 79 27.93 13.49 -0.73
N PHE A 80 26.62 13.35 -0.48
CA PHE A 80 25.61 13.42 -1.54
C PHE A 80 25.49 14.83 -2.13
N ALA A 81 25.61 15.89 -1.30
CA ALA A 81 25.64 17.28 -1.79
C ALA A 81 26.82 17.54 -2.73
N GLU A 82 28.01 17.07 -2.33
CA GLU A 82 29.25 17.18 -3.12
C GLU A 82 29.10 16.43 -4.45
N LEU A 83 28.56 15.22 -4.42
CA LEU A 83 28.29 14.43 -5.63
C LEU A 83 27.32 15.15 -6.59
N MET A 84 26.26 15.78 -6.08
CA MET A 84 25.33 16.55 -6.92
C MET A 84 26.03 17.77 -7.55
N ASN A 85 26.93 18.43 -6.82
CA ASN A 85 27.72 19.53 -7.35
C ASN A 85 28.67 19.06 -8.47
N ASP A 86 29.35 17.93 -8.28
CA ASP A 86 30.23 17.32 -9.29
C ASP A 86 29.47 16.95 -10.56
N TYR A 87 28.26 16.40 -10.41
CA TYR A 87 27.36 16.08 -11.52
C TYR A 87 26.65 17.31 -12.10
N LYS A 88 26.85 18.50 -11.50
CA LYS A 88 26.19 19.76 -11.85
C LYS A 88 24.66 19.64 -11.85
N ILE A 89 24.12 18.85 -10.92
CA ILE A 89 22.69 18.62 -10.72
C ILE A 89 22.20 19.57 -9.65
N SER A 90 21.24 20.43 -9.99
CA SER A 90 20.57 21.27 -8.99
C SER A 90 19.52 20.45 -8.24
N TYR A 91 19.35 20.75 -6.95
CA TYR A 91 18.39 20.06 -6.10
C TYR A 91 17.73 21.00 -5.09
N ASN A 92 16.61 20.57 -4.54
CA ASN A 92 15.95 21.20 -3.41
C ASN A 92 15.59 20.17 -2.35
N ILE A 93 15.79 20.51 -1.07
CA ILE A 93 15.37 19.68 0.05
C ILE A 93 13.87 19.93 0.29
N THR A 94 13.03 18.97 -0.10
CA THR A 94 11.56 19.08 0.02
C THR A 94 11.06 18.71 1.42
N ILE A 95 11.71 17.74 2.06
CA ILE A 95 11.43 17.35 3.45
C ILE A 95 12.74 17.37 4.22
N LYS A 96 12.82 18.23 5.25
CA LYS A 96 14.03 18.40 6.06
C LYS A 96 14.22 17.33 7.14
N ASN A 97 13.12 16.75 7.60
CA ASN A 97 13.14 15.70 8.62
C ASN A 97 11.89 14.83 8.46
N ILE A 98 12.08 13.60 7.97
CA ILE A 98 10.99 12.65 7.71
C ILE A 98 10.44 12.05 9.02
N GLY A 99 11.28 11.87 10.04
CA GLY A 99 10.92 11.21 11.31
C GLY A 99 9.64 11.75 11.95
N PRO A 100 9.52 13.06 12.24
CA PRO A 100 8.33 13.65 12.84
C PRO A 100 7.05 13.50 12.02
N ILE A 101 7.15 13.41 10.68
CA ILE A 101 5.98 13.22 9.81
C ILE A 101 5.43 11.80 9.99
N ILE A 102 6.33 10.81 10.01
CA ILE A 102 5.97 9.41 10.26
C ILE A 102 5.40 9.24 11.67
N GLU A 103 6.06 9.83 12.68
CA GLU A 103 5.60 9.78 14.07
C GLU A 103 4.20 10.38 14.22
N LYS A 104 3.95 11.54 13.61
CA LYS A 104 2.62 12.18 13.62
C LYS A 104 1.54 11.26 13.04
N GLN A 105 1.83 10.55 11.94
CA GLN A 105 0.90 9.61 11.32
C GLN A 105 0.58 8.42 12.25
N PHE A 106 1.57 7.87 12.95
CA PHE A 106 1.32 6.79 13.90
C PHE A 106 0.53 7.25 15.12
N LEU A 107 0.82 8.46 15.63
CA LEU A 107 0.09 9.03 16.76
C LEU A 107 -1.38 9.29 16.40
N SER A 108 -1.68 9.83 15.21
CA SER A 108 -3.07 10.07 14.79
C SER A 108 -3.89 8.78 14.71
N ASN A 109 -3.27 7.65 14.39
CA ASN A 109 -3.94 6.35 14.32
C ASN A 109 -4.21 5.72 15.71
N ARG A 110 -3.59 6.22 16.79
CA ARG A 110 -3.74 5.67 18.16
C ARG A 110 -4.80 6.34 19.03
N VAL A 111 -5.27 7.52 18.64
CA VAL A 111 -6.01 8.43 19.54
C VAL A 111 -7.52 8.13 19.62
N GLU A 112 -8.08 7.28 18.76
CA GLU A 112 -9.52 7.00 18.77
C GLU A 112 -9.82 5.50 18.64
N ASN A 113 -10.37 4.91 19.72
CA ASN A 113 -11.11 3.66 19.67
C ASN A 113 -12.60 4.01 19.54
N ASN A 114 -13.05 4.29 18.32
CA ASN A 114 -14.46 4.12 17.98
C ASN A 114 -14.59 2.74 17.32
N ASP A 115 -15.66 2.01 17.62
CA ASP A 115 -15.89 0.67 17.04
C ASP A 115 -16.19 0.71 15.53
N ASP A 116 -16.35 1.90 14.95
CA ASP A 116 -16.63 2.12 13.54
C ASP A 116 -15.36 2.34 12.69
N PHE A 117 -15.35 1.79 11.48
CA PHE A 117 -14.27 1.96 10.51
C PHE A 117 -14.18 3.41 9.99
N ASP A 118 -13.09 4.10 10.32
CA ASP A 118 -12.87 5.50 9.92
C ASP A 118 -12.12 5.63 8.58
N TYR A 119 -12.84 5.95 7.51
CA TYR A 119 -12.27 6.12 6.18
C TYR A 119 -11.27 7.29 6.03
N ALA A 120 -11.13 8.16 7.03
CA ALA A 120 -10.13 9.24 7.03
C ALA A 120 -8.77 8.82 7.63
N LYS A 121 -8.63 7.57 8.07
CA LYS A 121 -7.40 7.02 8.67
C LYS A 121 -6.78 5.89 7.83
N TYR A 122 -5.49 5.65 8.05
CA TYR A 122 -4.83 4.45 7.55
C TYR A 122 -4.98 3.32 8.57
N HIS A 123 -5.28 2.13 8.06
CA HIS A 123 -5.67 0.97 8.85
C HIS A 123 -4.64 -0.15 8.74
N THR A 124 -4.56 -0.99 9.78
CA THR A 124 -3.75 -2.21 9.70
C THR A 124 -4.42 -3.24 8.81
N ILE A 125 -3.67 -4.24 8.33
CA ILE A 125 -4.23 -5.35 7.55
C ILE A 125 -5.35 -6.09 8.32
N THR A 126 -5.21 -6.20 9.65
CA THR A 126 -6.21 -6.82 10.52
C THR A 126 -7.53 -6.03 10.49
N ASP A 127 -7.46 -4.71 10.62
CA ASP A 127 -8.63 -3.83 10.58
C ASP A 127 -9.30 -3.89 9.20
N ILE A 128 -8.51 -3.90 8.13
CA ILE A 128 -9.01 -4.02 6.75
C ILE A 128 -9.72 -5.37 6.53
N TYR A 129 -9.20 -6.46 7.09
CA TYR A 129 -9.82 -7.79 6.93
C TYR A 129 -11.08 -7.94 7.76
N ALA A 130 -11.12 -7.35 8.96
CA ALA A 130 -12.32 -7.23 9.78
C ALA A 130 -13.39 -6.38 9.08
N TRP A 131 -12.98 -5.28 8.44
CA TRP A 131 -13.87 -4.46 7.62
C TRP A 131 -14.49 -5.23 6.46
N ILE A 132 -13.71 -6.06 5.75
CA ILE A 132 -14.26 -6.93 4.69
C ILE A 132 -15.34 -7.87 5.26
N ASP A 133 -15.10 -8.51 6.41
CA ASP A 133 -16.09 -9.38 7.05
C ASP A 133 -17.34 -8.62 7.46
N GLN A 134 -17.17 -7.41 8.01
CA GLN A 134 -18.29 -6.55 8.38
C GLN A 134 -19.13 -6.16 7.16
N MET A 135 -18.50 -5.85 6.03
CA MET A 135 -19.22 -5.51 4.79
C MET A 135 -20.00 -6.70 4.25
N VAL A 136 -19.44 -7.92 4.29
CA VAL A 136 -20.16 -9.14 3.92
C VAL A 136 -21.35 -9.38 4.85
N ALA A 137 -21.18 -9.20 6.16
CA ALA A 137 -22.27 -9.36 7.13
C ALA A 137 -23.37 -8.29 6.99
N THR A 138 -22.99 -7.05 6.64
CA THR A 138 -23.92 -5.92 6.50
C THR A 138 -24.70 -5.97 5.18
N TYR A 139 -24.07 -6.45 4.10
CA TYR A 139 -24.65 -6.51 2.75
C TYR A 139 -24.65 -7.93 2.18
N PRO A 140 -25.29 -8.92 2.84
CA PRO A 140 -25.16 -10.34 2.46
C PRO A 140 -25.71 -10.68 1.06
N ASP A 141 -26.65 -9.89 0.55
CA ASP A 141 -27.23 -10.07 -0.80
C ASP A 141 -26.35 -9.47 -1.92
N LEU A 142 -25.30 -8.74 -1.56
CA LEU A 142 -24.47 -7.97 -2.48
C LEU A 142 -22.98 -8.28 -2.35
N ALA A 143 -22.52 -8.63 -1.15
CA ALA A 143 -21.12 -8.79 -0.81
C ALA A 143 -20.78 -10.23 -0.41
N THR A 144 -19.69 -10.75 -0.97
CA THR A 144 -19.07 -12.01 -0.54
C THR A 144 -17.56 -11.84 -0.45
N THR A 145 -16.87 -12.73 0.27
CA THR A 145 -15.40 -12.69 0.36
C THR A 145 -14.78 -14.05 0.07
N PHE A 146 -13.59 -14.04 -0.51
CA PHE A 146 -12.81 -15.24 -0.80
C PHE A 146 -11.31 -14.91 -0.77
N SER A 147 -10.47 -15.94 -0.63
CA SER A 147 -9.02 -15.80 -0.74
C SER A 147 -8.59 -15.98 -2.20
N VAL A 148 -7.80 -15.05 -2.75
CA VAL A 148 -7.25 -15.17 -4.12
C VAL A 148 -5.96 -15.99 -4.16
N GLY A 149 -5.43 -16.33 -2.98
CA GLY A 149 -4.17 -17.06 -2.84
C GLY A 149 -3.50 -16.76 -1.50
N LYS A 150 -2.25 -17.17 -1.38
CA LYS A 150 -1.42 -16.90 -0.20
C LYS A 150 -0.18 -16.11 -0.58
N THR A 151 0.21 -15.19 0.30
CA THR A 151 1.47 -14.45 0.19
C THR A 151 2.68 -15.37 0.39
N PHE A 152 3.89 -14.84 0.18
CA PHE A 152 5.13 -15.56 0.48
C PHE A 152 5.17 -16.07 1.94
N GLU A 153 4.81 -15.19 2.87
CA GLU A 153 4.72 -15.47 4.31
C GLU A 153 3.42 -16.22 4.71
N LYS A 154 2.70 -16.76 3.73
CA LYS A 154 1.53 -17.63 3.90
C LYS A 154 0.28 -16.97 4.50
N ARG A 155 0.18 -15.64 4.42
CA ARG A 155 -1.07 -14.92 4.75
C ARG A 155 -2.07 -15.08 3.61
N ASP A 156 -3.35 -15.23 3.93
CA ASP A 156 -4.40 -15.23 2.91
C ASP A 156 -4.56 -13.84 2.30
N MET A 157 -4.75 -13.79 0.99
CA MET A 157 -5.00 -12.55 0.26
C MET A 157 -6.51 -12.40 0.08
N LYS A 158 -7.14 -11.67 1.01
CA LYS A 158 -8.59 -11.58 1.11
C LYS A 158 -9.18 -10.56 0.13
N CYS A 159 -10.06 -11.02 -0.74
CA CYS A 159 -10.78 -10.22 -1.74
C CYS A 159 -12.25 -10.08 -1.36
N LEU A 160 -12.79 -8.88 -1.56
CA LEU A 160 -14.21 -8.57 -1.47
C LEU A 160 -14.81 -8.62 -2.88
N LYS A 161 -15.87 -9.41 -3.07
CA LYS A 161 -16.69 -9.41 -4.27
C LYS A 161 -17.99 -8.65 -4.01
N ILE A 162 -18.31 -7.68 -4.86
CA ILE A 162 -19.60 -6.97 -4.87
C ILE A 162 -20.33 -7.33 -6.17
N SER A 163 -21.50 -7.94 -6.07
CA SER A 163 -22.30 -8.40 -7.21
C SER A 163 -23.77 -8.47 -6.86
N SER A 164 -24.64 -7.78 -7.61
CA SER A 164 -26.09 -7.97 -7.45
C SER A 164 -26.58 -9.21 -8.17
N THR A 165 -27.72 -9.74 -7.75
CA THR A 165 -28.40 -10.88 -8.41
C THR A 165 -29.19 -10.47 -9.67
N LYS A 166 -29.14 -9.20 -10.06
CA LYS A 166 -29.88 -8.69 -11.23
C LYS A 166 -29.25 -9.16 -12.54
N MET A 167 -30.11 -9.44 -13.52
CA MET A 167 -29.68 -9.73 -14.88
C MET A 167 -29.15 -8.46 -15.56
N VAL A 168 -28.11 -8.62 -16.36
CA VAL A 168 -27.50 -7.56 -17.17
C VAL A 168 -28.52 -7.04 -18.19
N LYS A 169 -28.48 -5.74 -18.50
CA LYS A 169 -29.38 -5.10 -19.48
C LYS A 169 -28.55 -4.35 -20.52
N ASN A 170 -28.95 -4.45 -21.78
CA ASN A 170 -28.43 -3.58 -22.82
C ASN A 170 -28.90 -2.12 -22.61
N LEU A 171 -28.29 -1.19 -23.35
CA LEU A 171 -28.68 0.23 -23.32
C LEU A 171 -30.14 0.46 -23.74
N ASP A 172 -30.71 -0.43 -24.56
CA ASP A 172 -32.12 -0.42 -24.97
C ASP A 172 -33.06 -1.06 -23.93
N GLY A 173 -32.54 -1.53 -22.80
CA GLY A 173 -33.28 -2.15 -21.71
C GLY A 173 -33.53 -3.65 -21.86
N THR A 174 -33.11 -4.28 -22.97
CA THR A 174 -33.27 -5.73 -23.18
C THR A 174 -32.38 -6.54 -22.23
N ILE A 175 -32.91 -7.67 -21.72
CA ILE A 175 -32.17 -8.54 -20.81
C ILE A 175 -31.13 -9.35 -21.58
N VAL A 176 -29.91 -9.36 -21.07
CA VAL A 176 -28.81 -10.18 -21.61
C VAL A 176 -28.68 -11.45 -20.78
N ASN A 177 -28.86 -12.61 -21.42
CA ASN A 177 -28.61 -13.90 -20.80
C ASN A 177 -27.13 -14.28 -20.87
N ALA A 178 -26.28 -13.50 -20.18
CA ALA A 178 -24.84 -13.73 -20.11
C ALA A 178 -24.32 -13.37 -18.71
N PRO A 179 -23.18 -13.93 -18.29
CA PRO A 179 -22.53 -13.53 -17.04
C PRO A 179 -22.20 -12.03 -17.04
N LYS A 180 -22.27 -11.42 -15.85
CA LYS A 180 -21.76 -10.07 -15.64
C LYS A 180 -20.29 -9.99 -16.02
N LYS A 181 -19.89 -8.88 -16.62
CA LYS A 181 -18.47 -8.56 -16.83
C LYS A 181 -17.86 -8.19 -15.48
N ALA A 182 -16.59 -8.52 -15.30
CA ALA A 182 -15.85 -8.25 -14.06
C ALA A 182 -15.04 -6.96 -14.17
N ILE A 183 -14.98 -6.20 -13.07
CA ILE A 183 -14.06 -5.10 -12.83
C ILE A 183 -13.20 -5.49 -11.63
N TRP A 184 -11.88 -5.33 -11.77
CA TRP A 184 -10.90 -5.64 -10.74
C TRP A 184 -10.24 -4.36 -10.23
N TRP A 185 -10.22 -4.18 -8.92
CA TRP A 185 -9.49 -3.13 -8.22
C TRP A 185 -8.57 -3.75 -7.18
N ASP A 186 -7.27 -3.53 -7.30
CA ASP A 186 -6.32 -3.81 -6.24
C ASP A 186 -5.70 -2.53 -5.69
N GLY A 187 -5.28 -2.63 -4.43
CA GLY A 187 -4.54 -1.58 -3.74
C GLY A 187 -3.25 -2.13 -3.11
N GLY A 188 -2.25 -1.26 -3.00
CA GLY A 188 -1.06 -1.53 -2.22
C GLY A 188 -0.17 -2.65 -2.77
N ILE A 189 0.01 -2.75 -4.09
CA ILE A 189 1.05 -3.64 -4.66
C ILE A 189 2.46 -3.26 -4.16
N HIS A 190 2.68 -1.97 -3.90
CA HIS A 190 3.81 -1.48 -3.13
C HIS A 190 3.36 -1.10 -1.72
N ALA A 191 3.94 -1.77 -0.70
CA ALA A 191 3.52 -1.66 0.69
C ALA A 191 3.59 -0.23 1.29
N ARG A 192 4.40 0.68 0.72
CA ARG A 192 4.55 2.07 1.21
C ARG A 192 3.49 3.04 0.69
N GLU A 193 2.69 2.64 -0.30
CA GLU A 193 1.72 3.51 -0.98
C GLU A 193 0.34 3.47 -0.28
N TRP A 194 0.29 3.79 1.02
CA TRP A 194 -0.87 3.56 1.90
C TRP A 194 -2.18 4.23 1.46
N ILE A 195 -2.10 5.28 0.64
CA ILE A 195 -3.29 5.91 0.05
C ILE A 195 -4.03 4.98 -0.91
N SER A 196 -3.33 4.03 -1.55
CA SER A 196 -3.93 3.11 -2.52
C SER A 196 -4.91 2.12 -1.85
N PRO A 197 -4.52 1.33 -0.82
CA PRO A 197 -5.47 0.52 -0.04
C PRO A 197 -6.66 1.32 0.51
N ALA A 198 -6.40 2.48 1.12
CA ALA A 198 -7.45 3.32 1.70
C ALA A 198 -8.47 3.77 0.64
N THR A 199 -8.00 4.13 -0.55
CA THR A 199 -8.86 4.57 -1.66
C THR A 199 -9.76 3.45 -2.16
N VAL A 200 -9.21 2.26 -2.42
CA VAL A 200 -10.03 1.15 -2.95
C VAL A 200 -11.05 0.64 -1.94
N ILE A 201 -10.73 0.71 -0.64
CA ILE A 201 -11.69 0.44 0.45
C ILE A 201 -12.85 1.45 0.42
N TYR A 202 -12.53 2.74 0.30
CA TYR A 202 -13.56 3.78 0.25
C TYR A 202 -14.46 3.66 -1.00
N LEU A 203 -13.88 3.30 -2.15
CA LEU A 203 -14.64 3.04 -3.37
C LEU A 203 -15.59 1.84 -3.19
N ALA A 204 -15.11 0.74 -2.59
CA ALA A 204 -15.95 -0.42 -2.29
C ALA A 204 -17.09 -0.08 -1.33
N TYR A 205 -16.81 0.68 -0.27
CA TYR A 205 -17.85 1.19 0.63
C TYR A 205 -18.88 2.06 -0.10
N THR A 206 -18.43 2.93 -1.01
CA THR A 206 -19.30 3.80 -1.81
C THR A 206 -20.26 2.97 -2.69
N LEU A 207 -19.77 1.88 -3.30
CA LEU A 207 -20.62 0.95 -4.08
C LEU A 207 -21.69 0.29 -3.20
N LEU A 208 -21.30 -0.23 -2.03
CA LEU A 208 -22.21 -0.93 -1.12
C LEU A 208 -23.25 0.01 -0.50
N SER A 209 -22.79 1.10 0.12
CA SER A 209 -23.64 2.01 0.92
C SER A 209 -24.66 2.80 0.09
N ASN A 210 -24.38 2.99 -1.20
CA ASN A 210 -25.24 3.73 -2.13
C ASN A 210 -25.96 2.85 -3.15
N TYR A 211 -25.76 1.53 -3.13
CA TYR A 211 -26.58 0.61 -3.92
C TYR A 211 -28.06 0.77 -3.54
N SER A 212 -28.94 0.86 -4.55
CA SER A 212 -30.38 1.18 -4.42
C SER A 212 -30.72 2.59 -3.91
N LYS A 213 -29.73 3.47 -3.69
CA LYS A 213 -29.94 4.88 -3.33
C LYS A 213 -29.52 5.83 -4.45
N ASP A 214 -28.35 5.57 -5.02
CA ASP A 214 -27.82 6.31 -6.17
C ASP A 214 -28.09 5.51 -7.46
N PRO A 215 -28.82 6.07 -8.45
CA PRO A 215 -29.15 5.37 -9.69
C PRO A 215 -27.93 4.97 -10.53
N THR A 216 -26.88 5.78 -10.53
CA THR A 216 -25.65 5.52 -11.28
C THR A 216 -24.88 4.37 -10.66
N ILE A 217 -24.68 4.37 -9.33
CA ILE A 217 -24.03 3.27 -8.62
C ILE A 217 -24.84 1.99 -8.75
N THR A 218 -26.17 2.08 -8.58
CA THR A 218 -27.06 0.92 -8.75
C THR A 218 -26.94 0.33 -10.14
N HIS A 219 -26.94 1.18 -11.18
CA HIS A 219 -26.73 0.73 -12.56
C HIS A 219 -25.39 0.00 -12.71
N PHE A 220 -24.29 0.56 -12.21
CA PHE A 220 -22.97 -0.09 -12.32
C PHE A 220 -22.93 -1.46 -11.64
N VAL A 221 -23.43 -1.57 -10.40
CA VAL A 221 -23.43 -2.84 -9.66
C VAL A 221 -24.39 -3.87 -10.27
N ASP A 222 -25.45 -3.42 -10.96
CA ASP A 222 -26.33 -4.29 -11.74
C ASP A 222 -25.72 -4.77 -13.06
N GLN A 223 -24.77 -4.01 -13.65
CA GLN A 223 -24.11 -4.40 -14.90
C GLN A 223 -22.80 -5.18 -14.70
N PHE A 224 -22.08 -4.96 -13.60
CA PHE A 224 -20.73 -5.49 -13.37
C PHE A 224 -20.60 -6.21 -12.02
N ASP A 225 -19.71 -7.20 -12.00
CA ASP A 225 -19.15 -7.75 -10.77
C ASP A 225 -17.88 -6.98 -10.41
N PHE A 226 -17.76 -6.48 -9.19
CA PHE A 226 -16.55 -5.82 -8.70
C PHE A 226 -15.78 -6.76 -7.78
N TYR A 227 -14.47 -6.89 -8.03
CA TYR A 227 -13.53 -7.66 -7.21
C TYR A 227 -12.50 -6.69 -6.64
N ILE A 228 -12.45 -6.57 -5.33
CA ILE A 228 -11.62 -5.60 -4.63
C ILE A 228 -10.63 -6.34 -3.75
N LEU A 229 -9.33 -6.17 -4.02
CA LEU A 229 -8.23 -6.67 -3.22
C LEU A 229 -7.49 -5.48 -2.59
N PRO A 230 -7.88 -5.01 -1.39
CA PRO A 230 -7.31 -3.80 -0.81
C PRO A 230 -5.82 -3.87 -0.47
N VAL A 231 -5.34 -5.06 -0.10
CA VAL A 231 -3.96 -5.30 0.31
C VAL A 231 -3.40 -6.39 -0.59
N PHE A 232 -2.75 -5.97 -1.66
CA PHE A 232 -2.07 -6.88 -2.58
C PHE A 232 -0.76 -7.43 -2.00
N ASN A 233 0.00 -6.58 -1.29
CA ASN A 233 1.30 -6.90 -0.69
C ASN A 233 1.33 -6.61 0.81
#